data_AF-W4JPT1-F1
#
_entry.id   AF-W4JPT1-F1
#
_cell.length_a   1.000
_cell.length_b   1.000
_cell.length_c   1.000
_cell.angle_alpha   90.00
_cell.angle_beta   90.00
_cell.angle_gamma   90.00
#
_symmetry.space_group_name_H-M   'P 1'
#
loop_
_entity.id
_entity.type
_entity.pdbx_description
1 polymer ?
#
loop_
_entity_poly.entity_id
_entity_poly.type
_entity_poly.pdbx_seq_one_letter_code
_entity_poly.pdbx_strand_id
1 'polypeptide(L)'
;METFIKGYKINRHNLAKLADIPVADLRIHSAIDVLVRALNRDGYLFIGAAYDADPVTGERVMEMIVVLEEHPSEEALRSESLSAAPLDETVAKGVEMGLLEGPKIWERFG
;
A
#
# COMPACT_ATOMS: atom_id res chain seq x y z
N MET A 1 -7.40 18.18 -9.76
CA MET A 1 -6.18 18.64 -9.10
C MET A 1 -5.44 17.39 -8.71
N GLU A 2 -4.24 17.18 -9.25
CA GLU A 2 -3.45 16.00 -8.93
C GLU A 2 -3.11 16.00 -7.44
N THR A 3 -3.22 14.85 -6.80
CA THR A 3 -2.90 14.66 -5.38
C THR A 3 -1.96 13.47 -5.26
N PHE A 4 -0.96 13.58 -4.41
CA PHE A 4 0.03 12.53 -4.20
C PHE A 4 -0.19 11.89 -2.82
N ILE A 5 0.06 10.59 -2.76
CA ILE A 5 -0.04 9.80 -1.54
C ILE A 5 1.29 9.11 -1.27
N LYS A 6 1.67 9.03 -0.01
CA LYS A 6 2.84 8.31 0.46
C LYS A 6 2.41 7.22 1.42
N GLY A 7 2.95 6.03 1.24
CA GLY A 7 2.48 4.87 2.00
C GLY A 7 3.10 3.57 1.52
N TYR A 8 2.40 2.48 1.81
CA TYR A 8 2.83 1.13 1.44
C TYR A 8 1.84 0.45 0.52
N LYS A 9 2.31 -0.07 -0.61
CA LYS A 9 1.50 -0.87 -1.53
C LYS A 9 1.22 -2.24 -0.92
N ILE A 10 -0.01 -2.72 -1.03
CA ILE A 10 -0.34 -4.11 -0.69
C ILE A 10 0.26 -5.03 -1.75
N ASN A 11 1.20 -5.88 -1.37
CA ASN A 11 1.85 -6.79 -2.30
C ASN A 11 0.95 -8.01 -2.57
N ARG A 12 0.12 -7.89 -3.62
CA ARG A 12 -0.82 -8.94 -4.03
C ARG A 12 -0.15 -10.28 -4.34
N HIS A 13 1.08 -10.29 -4.86
CA HIS A 13 1.79 -11.52 -5.20
C HIS A 13 2.22 -12.27 -3.95
N ASN A 14 2.78 -11.57 -2.97
CA ASN A 14 3.18 -12.16 -1.70
C ASN A 14 1.96 -12.58 -0.86
N LEU A 15 0.88 -11.79 -0.91
CA LEU A 15 -0.37 -12.14 -0.25
C LEU A 15 -1.01 -13.38 -0.88
N ALA A 16 -1.05 -13.46 -2.22
CA ALA A 16 -1.54 -14.63 -2.95
C ALA A 16 -0.73 -15.88 -2.59
N LYS A 17 0.60 -15.77 -2.51
CA LYS A 17 1.49 -16.84 -2.08
C LYS A 17 1.23 -17.27 -0.63
N LEU A 18 1.03 -16.32 0.28
CA LEU A 18 0.72 -16.62 1.69
C LEU A 18 -0.64 -17.33 1.84
N ALA A 19 -1.63 -16.90 1.06
CA ALA A 19 -2.98 -17.45 1.08
C ALA A 19 -3.15 -18.72 0.23
N ASP A 20 -2.08 -19.19 -0.44
CA ASP A 20 -2.09 -20.33 -1.36
C ASP A 20 -3.17 -20.24 -2.44
N ILE A 21 -3.26 -19.06 -3.07
CA ILE A 21 -4.20 -18.79 -4.18
C ILE A 21 -3.47 -18.18 -5.38
N PRO A 22 -3.96 -18.39 -6.63
CA PRO A 22 -3.45 -17.65 -7.78
C PRO A 22 -3.69 -16.14 -7.62
N VAL A 23 -2.73 -15.32 -8.05
CA VAL A 23 -2.83 -13.84 -7.93
C VAL A 23 -4.02 -13.25 -8.72
N ALA A 24 -4.41 -13.90 -9.84
CA ALA A 24 -5.54 -13.50 -10.66
C ALA A 24 -6.90 -14.04 -10.14
N ASP A 25 -6.90 -14.82 -9.07
CA ASP A 25 -8.12 -15.35 -8.47
C ASP A 25 -8.86 -14.26 -7.69
N LEU A 26 -10.18 -14.16 -7.85
CA LEU A 26 -11.01 -13.16 -7.18
C LEU A 26 -10.93 -13.24 -5.65
N ARG A 27 -10.55 -14.40 -5.09
CA ARG A 27 -10.31 -14.57 -3.65
C ARG A 27 -9.19 -13.66 -3.12
N ILE A 28 -8.32 -13.13 -3.99
CA ILE A 28 -7.30 -12.15 -3.58
C ILE A 28 -7.93 -10.91 -2.96
N HIS A 29 -9.10 -10.48 -3.44
CA HIS A 29 -9.82 -9.34 -2.86
C HIS A 29 -10.26 -9.60 -1.41
N SER A 30 -10.70 -10.82 -1.12
CA SER A 30 -11.02 -11.22 0.26
C SER A 30 -9.77 -11.28 1.14
N ALA A 31 -8.65 -11.77 0.61
CA ALA A 31 -7.38 -11.78 1.33
C ALA A 31 -6.89 -10.35 1.63
N ILE A 32 -7.07 -9.42 0.69
CA ILE A 32 -6.75 -8.01 0.89
C ILE A 32 -7.64 -7.40 1.98
N ASP A 33 -8.95 -7.67 1.99
CA ASP A 33 -9.86 -7.19 3.04
C ASP A 33 -9.44 -7.70 4.42
N VAL A 34 -9.06 -8.98 4.52
CA VAL A 34 -8.55 -9.57 5.77
C VAL A 34 -7.26 -8.88 6.21
N LEU A 35 -6.30 -8.64 5.30
CA LEU A 35 -5.07 -7.92 5.61
C LEU A 35 -5.39 -6.51 6.13
N VAL A 36 -6.24 -5.74 5.44
CA VAL A 36 -6.61 -4.39 5.84
C VAL A 36 -7.26 -4.36 7.23
N ARG A 37 -8.12 -5.34 7.55
CA ARG A 37 -8.72 -5.47 8.90
C ARG A 37 -7.74 -5.88 9.99
N ALA A 38 -6.64 -6.55 9.62
CA ALA A 38 -5.59 -6.91 10.55
C ALA A 38 -4.64 -5.74 10.87
N LEU A 39 -4.63 -4.69 10.02
CA LEU A 39 -3.90 -3.46 10.30
C LEU A 39 -4.61 -2.63 11.37
N ASN A 40 -3.83 -1.98 12.23
CA ASN A 40 -4.33 -0.98 13.16
C ASN A 40 -4.84 0.22 12.37
N ARG A 41 -6.15 0.47 12.45
CA ARG A 41 -6.82 1.55 11.71
C ARG A 41 -6.22 2.92 12.00
N ASP A 42 -5.76 3.15 13.23
CA ASP A 42 -5.18 4.44 13.65
C ASP A 42 -3.72 4.60 13.17
N GLY A 43 -3.11 3.53 12.66
CA GLY A 43 -1.75 3.52 12.12
C GLY A 43 -1.62 4.07 10.69
N TYR A 44 -2.73 4.45 10.05
CA TYR A 44 -2.75 4.99 8.69
C TYR A 44 -3.94 5.94 8.47
N LEU A 45 -3.86 6.80 7.46
CA LEU A 45 -4.92 7.77 7.15
C LEU A 45 -6.14 7.08 6.52
N PHE A 46 -5.93 6.38 5.40
CA PHE A 46 -6.94 5.62 4.67
C PHE A 46 -6.30 4.59 3.74
N ILE A 47 -7.12 3.74 3.10
CA ILE A 47 -6.66 2.89 2.00
C ILE A 47 -6.96 3.60 0.68
N GLY A 48 -5.89 3.98 -0.03
CA GLY A 48 -5.96 4.65 -1.33
C GLY A 48 -5.77 3.68 -2.48
N ALA A 49 -5.89 4.21 -3.70
CA ALA A 49 -5.54 3.51 -4.92
C ALA A 49 -4.56 4.36 -5.73
N ALA A 50 -3.64 3.70 -6.43
CA ALA A 50 -2.74 4.33 -7.39
C ALA A 50 -2.40 3.34 -8.50
N TYR A 51 -1.98 3.85 -9.66
CA TYR A 51 -1.42 2.99 -10.69
C TYR A 51 0.05 2.72 -10.43
N ASP A 52 0.45 1.46 -10.50
CA ASP A 52 1.85 1.01 -10.45
C ASP A 52 2.07 -0.09 -11.50
N ALA A 53 3.32 -0.39 -11.81
CA ALA A 53 3.65 -1.53 -12.66
C ALA A 53 3.54 -2.83 -11.85
N ASP A 54 2.86 -3.83 -12.41
CA ASP A 54 2.92 -5.19 -11.88
C ASP A 54 4.38 -5.70 -11.96
N PRO A 55 4.96 -6.23 -10.88
CA PRO A 55 6.37 -6.63 -10.87
C PRO A 55 6.67 -7.88 -11.72
N VAL A 56 5.65 -8.62 -12.15
CA VAL A 56 5.77 -9.84 -12.97
C VAL A 56 5.49 -9.55 -14.44
N THR A 57 4.39 -8.88 -14.75
CA THR A 57 3.96 -8.61 -16.14
C THR A 57 4.47 -7.27 -16.68
N GLY A 58 4.84 -6.33 -15.80
CA GLY A 58 5.18 -4.95 -16.16
C GLY A 58 3.96 -4.10 -16.57
N GLU A 59 2.76 -4.67 -16.59
CA GLU A 59 1.54 -3.96 -16.94
C GLU A 59 1.18 -2.93 -15.88
N ARG A 60 0.70 -1.76 -16.31
CA ARG A 60 0.20 -0.74 -15.40
C ARG A 60 -1.16 -1.18 -14.86
N VAL A 61 -1.22 -1.40 -13.56
CA VAL A 61 -2.39 -1.92 -12.85
C VAL A 61 -2.73 -1.01 -11.68
N MET A 62 -4.00 -1.03 -11.29
CA MET A 62 -4.45 -0.31 -10.10
C MET A 62 -4.12 -1.14 -8.86
N GLU A 63 -3.41 -0.51 -7.93
CA GLU A 63 -2.92 -1.13 -6.70
C GLU A 63 -3.50 -0.41 -5.48
N MET A 64 -3.67 -1.17 -4.39
CA MET A 64 -4.16 -0.63 -3.12
C MET A 64 -2.99 -0.20 -2.23
N ILE A 65 -3.08 1.01 -1.70
CA ILE A 65 -2.03 1.64 -0.91
C ILE A 65 -2.55 1.91 0.50
N VAL A 66 -1.81 1.46 1.51
CA VAL A 66 -1.99 1.90 2.91
C VAL A 66 -1.37 3.29 3.02
N VAL A 67 -2.20 4.33 3.02
CA VAL A 67 -1.75 5.74 2.94
C VAL A 67 -1.41 6.29 4.32
N LEU A 68 -0.22 6.86 4.46
CA LEU A 68 0.26 7.49 5.69
C LEU A 68 0.30 9.01 5.59
N GLU A 69 0.54 9.54 4.40
CA GLU A 69 0.57 10.98 4.15
C GLU A 69 -0.07 11.28 2.78
N GLU A 70 -0.70 12.44 2.64
CA GLU A 70 -1.30 12.92 1.41
C GLU A 70 -0.97 14.41 1.22
N HIS A 71 -0.55 14.80 0.02
CA HIS A 71 -0.23 16.19 -0.28
C HIS A 71 -0.38 16.51 -1.78
N PRO A 72 -0.77 17.75 -2.16
CA PRO A 72 -0.81 18.17 -3.58
C PRO A 72 0.56 18.28 -4.27
N SER A 73 1.66 18.23 -3.53
CA SER A 73 3.04 18.28 -4.06
C SER A 73 3.81 17.02 -3.66
N GLU A 74 4.30 16.30 -4.67
CA GLU A 74 5.17 15.12 -4.51
C GLU A 74 6.47 15.46 -3.77
N GLU A 75 7.05 16.62 -4.07
CA GLU A 75 8.31 17.08 -3.44
C GLU A 75 8.16 17.27 -1.94
N ALA A 76 7.00 17.78 -1.49
CA ALA A 76 6.71 17.95 -0.07
C ALA A 76 6.71 16.58 0.65
N LEU A 77 6.08 15.56 0.05
CA LEU A 77 6.07 14.19 0.59
C LEU A 77 7.46 13.52 0.61
N ARG A 78 8.38 13.96 -0.27
CA ARG A 78 9.79 13.52 -0.26
C ARG A 78 10.58 14.18 0.86
N SER A 79 10.33 15.47 1.12
CA SER A 79 11.06 16.25 2.12
C SER A 79 10.57 16.05 3.55
N GLU A 80 9.26 15.80 3.73
CA GLU A 80 8.69 15.45 5.03
C GLU A 80 8.95 13.95 5.24
N SER A 81 9.88 13.63 6.14
CA SER A 81 10.04 12.25 6.62
C SER A 81 8.68 11.77 7.12
N LEU A 82 8.37 10.48 6.89
CA LEU A 82 7.33 9.78 7.65
C LEU A 82 7.42 10.30 9.07
N SER A 83 6.32 10.91 9.54
CA SER A 83 6.23 11.72 10.76
C SER A 83 7.18 11.25 11.85
N ALA A 84 7.73 12.14 12.67
CA ALA A 84 8.62 11.80 13.80
C ALA A 84 8.10 10.73 14.79
N ALA A 85 6.87 10.24 14.62
CA ALA A 85 6.30 9.08 15.28
C ALA A 85 6.77 7.75 14.63
N PRO A 86 7.08 6.72 15.45
CA PRO A 86 7.33 5.37 14.96
C PRO A 86 6.18 4.84 14.08
N LEU A 87 6.52 4.03 13.08
CA LEU A 87 5.55 3.29 12.29
C LEU A 87 4.73 2.38 13.21
N ASP A 88 3.42 2.32 12.97
CA ASP A 88 2.53 1.39 13.67
C ASP A 88 3.02 -0.06 13.57
N GLU A 89 2.90 -0.82 14.67
CA GLU A 89 3.43 -2.18 14.78
C GLU A 89 2.83 -3.15 13.75
N THR A 90 1.54 -3.02 13.44
CA THR A 90 0.88 -3.92 12.47
C THR A 90 1.32 -3.61 11.04
N VAL A 91 1.52 -2.34 10.71
CA VAL A 91 2.06 -1.91 9.42
C VAL A 91 3.52 -2.35 9.31
N ALA A 92 4.32 -2.14 10.35
CA ALA A 92 5.71 -2.61 10.42
C ALA A 92 5.79 -4.12 10.24
N LYS A 93 4.89 -4.89 10.86
CA LYS A 93 4.82 -6.34 10.69
C LYS A 93 4.44 -6.75 9.27
N GLY A 94 3.48 -6.04 8.66
CA GLY A 94 3.12 -6.25 7.25
C GLY A 94 4.29 -6.03 6.30
N VAL A 95 5.13 -5.04 6.56
CA VAL A 95 6.38 -4.78 5.82
C VAL A 95 7.39 -5.91 6.04
N GLU A 96 7.64 -6.31 7.30
CA GLU A 96 8.55 -7.40 7.65
C GLU A 96 8.17 -8.72 6.95
N MET A 97 6.87 -9.01 6.88
CA MET A 97 6.33 -10.19 6.19
C MET A 97 6.30 -10.07 4.66
N GLY A 98 6.68 -8.92 4.11
CA GLY A 98 6.64 -8.64 2.68
C GLY A 98 5.24 -8.50 2.10
N LEU A 99 4.22 -8.33 2.95
CA LEU A 99 2.83 -8.09 2.53
C LEU A 99 2.59 -6.63 2.15
N LEU A 100 3.44 -5.72 2.63
CA LEU A 100 3.42 -4.29 2.33
C LEU A 100 4.77 -3.87 1.73
N GLU A 101 4.73 -3.16 0.59
CA GLU A 101 5.91 -2.71 -0.14
C GLU A 101 6.01 -1.18 -0.10
N GLY A 102 7.12 -0.66 0.43
CA GLY A 102 7.34 0.79 0.54
C GLY A 102 8.26 1.18 1.72
N PRO A 103 8.18 2.43 2.19
CA PRO A 103 7.26 3.47 1.73
C PRO A 103 7.65 4.01 0.35
N LYS A 104 6.68 4.34 -0.50
CA LYS A 104 6.89 5.10 -1.75
C LYS A 104 5.83 6.17 -1.90
N ILE A 105 5.96 6.99 -2.95
CA ILE A 105 5.00 8.04 -3.29
C ILE A 105 4.39 7.69 -4.64
N TRP A 106 3.08 7.87 -4.74
CA TRP A 106 2.31 7.69 -5.97
C TRP A 106 1.41 8.88 -6.21
N GLU A 107 1.11 9.15 -7.48
CA GLU A 107 -0.06 9.93 -7.86
C GLU A 107 -1.33 9.14 -7.47
N ARG A 108 -2.21 9.75 -6.67
CA ARG A 108 -3.43 9.13 -6.19
C ARG A 108 -4.42 8.99 -7.35
N PHE A 109 -5.00 7.80 -7.47
CA PHE A 109 -6.16 7.59 -8.35
C PHE A 109 -7.42 8.20 -7.71
N GLY A 110 -8.03 9.18 -8.40
CA GLY A 110 -9.20 9.91 -7.94
C GLY A 110 -9.61 11.04 -8.86
#